data_AF-T1B090-F1
#
_entry.id   AF-T1B090-F1
#
_cell.length_a   1.000
_cell.length_b   1.000
_cell.length_c   1.000
_cell.angle_alpha   90.00
_cell.angle_beta   90.00
_cell.angle_gamma   90.00
#
_symmetry.space_group_name_H-M   'P 1'
#
loop_
_entity.id
_entity.type
_entity.pdbx_description
1 polymer ?
#
loop_
_entity_poly.entity_id
_entity_poly.type
_entity_poly.pdbx_seq_one_letter_code
_entity_poly.pdbx_strand_id
1 'polypeptide(L)'
;GLDERAAQARVTGHFDYDTPVAGLRVLDPWHVRVHLKTTDYDFGHAMAQPVMGIVAREVIEAYAGDTASHPVGTGPYRLGQWLRSARIELIRNPNYRSEIWHFSPGKDPVNQRLVAQMEGKTLPQIDRIDIQIIEEAQSAWLSFGKGELDILGIPAQFSPLALSGDQLRPEWVRRGIHLDRIVEPAIAYYFINQQDPLLGGMAPAKIALRRAIFLAMNDGEMMRVIDKGQAIRMTY
;
A
#
# COMPACT_ATOMS: atom_id res chain seq x y z
N GLY A 1 -22.27 6.32 16.85
CA GLY A 1 -21.48 6.28 18.08
C GLY A 1 -20.19 7.06 17.90
N LEU A 2 -19.38 6.69 16.91
CA LEU A 2 -18.12 7.37 16.63
C LEU A 2 -18.31 8.73 15.96
N ASP A 3 -19.30 8.90 15.08
CA ASP A 3 -19.58 10.19 14.42
C ASP A 3 -19.80 11.32 15.43
N GLU A 4 -20.58 11.04 16.47
CA GLU A 4 -20.91 12.02 17.51
C GLU A 4 -19.67 12.36 18.34
N ARG A 5 -18.79 11.38 18.61
CA ARG A 5 -17.52 11.58 19.31
C ARG A 5 -16.52 12.37 18.47
N ALA A 6 -16.42 12.06 17.18
CA ALA A 6 -15.56 12.77 16.25
C ALA A 6 -16.01 14.24 16.09
N ALA A 7 -17.32 14.50 16.02
CA ALA A 7 -17.86 15.86 16.00
C ALA A 7 -17.52 16.62 17.29
N GLN A 8 -17.68 15.99 18.46
CA GLN A 8 -17.30 16.59 19.75
C GLN A 8 -15.79 16.88 19.83
N ALA A 9 -14.95 15.96 19.35
CA ALA A 9 -13.50 16.13 19.33
C ALA A 9 -13.05 17.27 18.41
N ARG A 10 -13.72 17.47 17.26
CA ARG A 10 -13.43 18.61 16.36
C ARG A 10 -13.72 19.96 17.01
N VAL A 11 -14.75 20.04 17.86
CA VAL A 11 -15.10 21.27 18.58
C VAL A 11 -14.13 21.54 19.72
N THR A 12 -13.74 20.49 20.46
CA THR A 12 -12.89 20.61 21.66
C THR A 12 -11.39 20.58 21.35
N GLY A 13 -11.01 20.14 20.15
CA GLY A 13 -9.61 19.87 19.79
C GLY A 13 -9.03 18.62 20.44
N HIS A 14 -9.83 17.82 21.14
CA HIS A 14 -9.37 16.66 21.91
C HIS A 14 -10.37 15.50 21.79
N PHE A 15 -9.87 14.28 21.55
CA PHE A 15 -10.68 13.07 21.56
C PHE A 15 -10.57 12.39 22.92
N ASP A 16 -11.66 12.35 23.67
CA ASP A 16 -11.74 11.62 24.94
C ASP A 16 -11.94 10.11 24.67
N TYR A 17 -10.89 9.34 24.91
CA TYR A 17 -10.84 7.90 24.71
C TYR A 17 -11.56 7.09 25.81
N ASP A 18 -11.80 7.68 26.99
CA ASP A 18 -12.42 6.99 28.12
C ASP A 18 -13.94 7.00 28.02
N THR A 19 -14.50 7.95 27.27
CA THR A 19 -15.93 8.03 27.08
C THR A 19 -16.44 6.86 26.20
N PRO A 20 -17.41 6.05 26.69
CA PRO A 20 -17.92 4.91 25.94
C PRO A 20 -18.56 5.26 24.60
N VAL A 21 -18.35 4.37 23.63
CA VAL A 21 -18.99 4.40 22.31
C VAL A 21 -20.04 3.30 22.27
N ALA A 22 -21.32 3.64 22.08
CA ALA A 22 -22.42 2.69 22.22
C ALA A 22 -22.26 1.40 21.36
N GLY A 23 -21.70 1.55 20.16
CA GLY A 23 -21.46 0.48 19.19
C GLY A 23 -20.06 -0.17 19.26
N LEU A 24 -19.19 0.22 20.19
CA LEU A 24 -17.88 -0.39 20.41
C LEU A 24 -17.73 -0.70 21.90
N ARG A 25 -17.77 -1.99 22.24
CA ARG A 25 -17.73 -2.44 23.63
C ARG A 25 -16.62 -3.44 23.83
N VAL A 26 -15.77 -3.18 24.83
CA VAL A 26 -14.87 -4.19 25.37
C VAL A 26 -15.69 -5.11 26.26
N LEU A 27 -15.73 -6.40 25.96
CA LEU A 27 -16.44 -7.39 26.76
C LEU A 27 -15.51 -7.94 27.85
N ASP A 28 -14.25 -8.20 27.48
CA ASP A 28 -13.15 -8.65 28.34
C ASP A 28 -11.80 -8.37 27.61
N PRO A 29 -10.63 -8.69 28.20
CA PRO A 29 -9.33 -8.38 27.60
C PRO A 29 -9.06 -8.95 26.20
N TRP A 30 -9.80 -9.98 25.77
CA TRP A 30 -9.60 -10.67 24.49
C TRP A 30 -10.80 -10.54 23.53
N HIS A 31 -11.91 -9.94 23.97
CA HIS A 31 -13.13 -9.84 23.18
C HIS A 31 -13.64 -8.40 23.09
N VAL A 32 -13.72 -7.90 21.86
CA VAL A 32 -14.35 -6.62 21.52
C VAL A 32 -15.57 -6.89 20.65
N ARG A 33 -16.69 -6.21 20.96
CA ARG A 33 -17.91 -6.24 20.15
C ARG A 33 -18.10 -4.92 19.42
N VAL A 34 -18.24 -5.00 18.10
CA VAL A 34 -18.64 -3.88 17.25
C VAL A 34 -20.08 -4.11 16.78
N HIS A 35 -20.96 -3.14 17.04
CA HIS A 35 -22.34 -3.12 16.57
C HIS A 35 -22.52 -1.95 15.61
N LEU A 36 -22.81 -2.27 14.35
CA LEU A 36 -22.99 -1.31 13.27
C LEU A 36 -24.41 -0.74 13.28
N LYS A 37 -24.57 0.51 12.84
CA LYS A 37 -25.91 1.16 12.71
C LYS A 37 -26.76 0.47 11.64
N THR A 38 -26.12 -0.06 10.59
CA THR A 38 -26.72 -0.78 9.47
C THR A 38 -25.85 -1.97 9.10
N THR A 39 -26.42 -2.96 8.42
CA THR A 39 -25.65 -4.07 7.84
C THR A 39 -24.63 -3.51 6.84
N ASP A 40 -23.38 -3.93 7.00
CA ASP A 40 -22.28 -3.64 6.08
C ASP A 40 -21.52 -4.95 5.83
N TYR A 41 -21.62 -5.46 4.61
CA TYR A 41 -20.96 -6.70 4.21
C TYR A 41 -19.45 -6.52 3.99
N ASP A 42 -18.99 -5.27 3.80
CA ASP A 42 -17.59 -4.93 3.56
C ASP A 42 -16.85 -4.57 4.87
N PHE A 43 -17.55 -4.57 6.02
CA PHE A 43 -16.95 -4.21 7.31
C PHE A 43 -15.67 -5.01 7.60
N GLY A 44 -15.65 -6.31 7.30
CA GLY A 44 -14.46 -7.16 7.47
C GLY A 44 -13.29 -6.71 6.59
N HIS A 45 -13.57 -6.29 5.35
CA HIS A 45 -12.56 -5.74 4.45
C HIS A 45 -12.06 -4.38 4.93
N ALA A 46 -12.97 -3.51 5.38
CA ALA A 46 -12.62 -2.21 5.95
C ALA A 46 -11.67 -2.36 7.15
N MET A 47 -11.95 -3.30 8.06
CA MET A 47 -11.10 -3.59 9.23
C MET A 47 -9.73 -4.15 8.87
N ALA A 48 -9.55 -4.72 7.68
CA ALA A 48 -8.27 -5.24 7.20
C ALA A 48 -7.38 -4.18 6.54
N GLN A 49 -7.90 -2.96 6.33
CA GLN A 49 -7.13 -1.87 5.72
C GLN A 49 -6.04 -1.34 6.68
N PRO A 50 -4.87 -0.90 6.18
CA PRO A 50 -3.78 -0.40 7.03
C PRO A 50 -4.17 0.78 7.94
N VAL A 51 -5.13 1.61 7.52
CA VAL A 51 -5.64 2.74 8.31
C VAL A 51 -6.36 2.29 9.60
N MET A 52 -6.81 1.04 9.66
CA MET A 52 -7.43 0.43 10.84
C MET A 52 -6.41 -0.26 11.75
N GLY A 53 -5.11 -0.05 11.54
CA GLY A 53 -4.04 -0.55 12.39
C GLY A 53 -4.20 -0.08 13.85
N ILE A 54 -4.00 -1.00 14.79
CA ILE A 54 -4.10 -0.71 16.23
C ILE A 54 -2.80 -0.05 16.69
N VAL A 55 -2.94 1.07 17.42
CA VAL A 55 -1.84 1.87 17.95
C VAL A 55 -1.90 1.92 19.48
N ALA A 56 -0.75 2.08 20.12
CA ALA A 56 -0.64 2.25 21.57
C ALA A 56 -1.19 3.61 22.01
N ARG A 57 -2.22 3.63 22.88
CA ARG A 57 -2.89 4.87 23.33
C ARG A 57 -1.90 5.82 23.99
N GLU A 58 -1.02 5.30 24.84
CA GLU A 58 -0.01 6.06 25.57
C GLU A 58 0.95 6.80 24.63
N VAL A 59 1.19 6.27 23.43
CA VAL A 59 2.03 6.94 22.40
C VAL A 59 1.26 8.03 21.69
N ILE A 60 -0.03 7.80 21.41
CA ILE A 60 -0.91 8.82 20.85
C ILE A 60 -1.02 10.03 21.79
N GLU A 61 -1.14 9.77 23.09
CA GLU A 61 -1.19 10.80 24.12
C GLU A 61 0.18 11.49 24.33
N ALA A 62 1.28 10.73 24.40
CA ALA A 62 2.62 11.29 24.63
C ALA A 62 3.17 12.12 23.47
N TYR A 63 2.83 11.77 22.22
CA TYR A 63 3.35 12.40 21.00
C TYR A 63 2.24 13.06 20.19
N ALA A 64 1.29 13.71 20.84
CA ALA A 64 0.20 14.41 20.18
C ALA A 64 0.72 15.38 19.09
N GLY A 65 0.26 15.19 17.85
CA GLY A 65 0.70 15.97 16.68
C GLY A 65 1.93 15.41 15.94
N ASP A 66 2.65 14.43 16.50
CA ASP A 66 3.84 13.81 15.88
C ASP A 66 3.89 12.28 16.09
N THR A 67 2.72 11.64 16.19
CA THR A 67 2.60 10.20 16.46
C THR A 67 3.20 9.33 15.35
N ALA A 68 3.14 9.79 14.10
CA ALA A 68 3.70 9.10 12.94
C ALA A 68 5.23 8.90 13.04
N SER A 69 5.90 9.74 13.81
CA SER A 69 7.35 9.71 14.06
C SER A 69 7.76 8.76 15.17
N HIS A 70 6.78 8.27 15.93
CA HIS A 70 6.96 7.41 17.08
C HIS A 70 6.05 6.17 16.95
N PRO A 71 6.10 5.43 15.84
CA PRO A 71 5.17 4.32 15.63
C PRO A 71 5.44 3.20 16.63
N VAL A 72 4.43 2.86 17.43
CA VAL A 72 4.44 1.70 18.32
C VAL A 72 3.22 0.86 18.02
N GLY A 73 3.47 -0.38 17.60
CA GLY A 73 2.44 -1.36 17.26
C GLY A 73 2.91 -2.78 17.54
N THR A 74 2.11 -3.75 17.10
CA THR A 74 2.30 -5.19 17.40
C THR A 74 2.90 -5.98 16.23
N GLY A 75 3.47 -5.29 15.24
CA GLY A 75 4.02 -5.88 14.02
C GLY A 75 5.37 -6.58 14.22
N PRO A 76 5.84 -7.32 13.19
CA PRO A 76 7.09 -8.09 13.24
C PRO A 76 8.35 -7.21 13.27
N TYR A 77 8.24 -5.95 12.89
CA TYR A 77 9.33 -4.98 12.95
C TYR A 77 8.88 -3.72 13.67
N ARG A 78 9.86 -3.03 14.28
CA ARG A 78 9.70 -1.74 14.95
C ARG A 78 10.65 -0.72 14.31
N LEU A 79 10.33 0.56 14.45
CA LEU A 79 11.21 1.63 13.98
C LEU A 79 12.55 1.57 14.74
N GLY A 80 13.64 1.45 14.00
CA GLY A 80 15.00 1.55 14.53
C GLY A 80 15.55 2.96 14.36
N GLN A 81 15.58 3.45 13.12
CA GLN A 81 16.04 4.80 12.79
C GLN A 81 15.18 5.42 11.69
N TRP A 82 14.94 6.73 11.77
CA TRP A 82 14.35 7.49 10.68
C TRP A 82 15.19 8.72 10.35
N LEU A 83 15.77 8.75 9.15
CA LEU A 83 16.34 9.94 8.53
C LEU A 83 15.33 10.47 7.51
N ARG A 84 14.74 11.64 7.79
CA ARG A 84 13.68 12.22 6.97
C ARG A 84 14.10 12.33 5.51
N SER A 85 13.20 11.92 4.62
CA SER A 85 13.39 11.94 3.16
C SER A 85 14.60 11.15 2.63
N ALA A 86 15.27 10.35 3.48
CA ALA A 86 16.46 9.60 3.08
C ALA A 86 16.35 8.11 3.38
N ARG A 87 15.99 7.74 4.62
CA ARG A 87 16.11 6.35 5.08
C ARG A 87 15.19 6.02 6.24
N ILE A 88 14.54 4.86 6.19
CA ILE A 88 13.82 4.27 7.31
C ILE A 88 14.41 2.89 7.59
N GLU A 89 14.95 2.70 8.79
CA GLU A 89 15.42 1.43 9.27
C GLU A 89 14.36 0.80 10.18
N LEU A 90 13.89 -0.39 9.82
CA LEU A 90 13.03 -1.21 10.66
C LEU A 90 13.83 -2.39 11.18
N ILE A 91 13.78 -2.62 12.49
CA ILE A 91 14.47 -3.73 13.16
C ILE A 91 13.48 -4.76 13.66
N ARG A 92 13.88 -6.03 13.66
CA ARG A 92 13.08 -7.13 14.20
C ARG A 92 12.51 -6.76 15.58
N ASN A 93 11.22 -6.98 15.76
CA ASN A 93 10.57 -6.85 17.06
C ASN A 93 10.80 -8.13 17.87
N PRO A 94 11.61 -8.12 18.95
CA PRO A 94 11.86 -9.32 19.76
C PRO A 94 10.60 -9.80 20.50
N ASN A 95 9.60 -8.94 20.66
CA ASN A 95 8.32 -9.24 21.31
C ASN A 95 7.23 -9.61 20.29
N TYR A 96 7.57 -9.80 19.01
CA TYR A 96 6.59 -10.27 18.04
C TYR A 96 6.08 -11.65 18.43
N ARG A 97 4.77 -11.86 18.30
CA ARG A 97 4.16 -13.16 18.53
C ARG A 97 4.81 -14.21 17.62
N SER A 98 5.05 -15.40 18.15
CA SER A 98 5.57 -16.52 17.35
C SER A 98 4.53 -16.92 16.32
N GLU A 99 4.74 -16.49 15.07
CA GLU A 99 3.90 -16.83 13.93
C GLU A 99 4.65 -17.80 13.02
N ILE A 100 4.05 -18.95 12.74
CA ILE A 100 4.63 -19.96 11.85
C ILE A 100 4.06 -19.71 10.45
N TRP A 101 4.93 -19.59 9.46
CA TRP A 101 4.53 -19.50 8.07
C TRP A 101 3.88 -20.81 7.63
N HIS A 102 2.57 -20.74 7.37
CA HIS A 102 1.76 -21.85 6.88
C HIS A 102 0.64 -21.29 5.99
N PHE A 103 0.92 -21.12 4.69
CA PHE A 103 -0.01 -20.54 3.74
C PHE A 103 -0.29 -21.52 2.61
N SER A 104 -1.53 -21.53 2.10
CA SER A 104 -1.83 -22.27 0.87
C SER A 104 -1.31 -21.49 -0.33
N PRO A 105 -0.49 -22.09 -1.21
CA PRO A 105 -0.04 -21.39 -2.39
C PRO A 105 -1.18 -21.21 -3.38
N GLY A 106 -1.13 -20.13 -4.15
CA GLY A 106 -1.97 -19.97 -5.34
C GLY A 106 -1.59 -20.94 -6.46
N LYS A 107 -2.13 -20.69 -7.66
CA LYS A 107 -1.83 -21.49 -8.85
C LYS A 107 -0.49 -21.14 -9.49
N ASP A 108 0.08 -19.99 -9.15
CA ASP A 108 1.34 -19.53 -9.71
C ASP A 108 2.53 -20.40 -9.21
N PRO A 109 3.34 -20.98 -10.11
CA PRO A 109 4.48 -21.81 -9.74
C PRO A 109 5.53 -21.09 -8.89
N VAL A 110 5.73 -19.78 -9.07
CA VAL A 110 6.69 -19.00 -8.26
C VAL A 110 6.19 -18.95 -6.82
N ASN A 111 4.93 -18.60 -6.62
CA ASN A 111 4.29 -18.62 -5.31
C ASN A 111 4.31 -20.01 -4.65
N GLN A 112 4.06 -21.08 -5.40
CA GLN A 112 4.16 -22.46 -4.88
C GLN A 112 5.55 -22.77 -4.33
N ARG A 113 6.59 -22.39 -5.07
CA ARG A 113 7.98 -22.58 -4.62
C ARG A 113 8.30 -21.74 -3.38
N LEU A 114 7.90 -20.47 -3.35
CA LEU A 114 8.19 -19.56 -2.23
C LEU A 114 7.48 -20.01 -0.95
N VAL A 115 6.21 -20.39 -1.06
CA VAL A 115 5.44 -20.94 0.07
C VAL A 115 6.11 -22.21 0.61
N ALA A 116 6.47 -23.16 -0.26
CA ALA A 116 7.16 -24.37 0.16
C ALA A 116 8.52 -24.11 0.83
N GLN A 117 9.27 -23.11 0.37
CA GLN A 117 10.55 -22.71 0.98
C GLN A 117 10.40 -22.03 2.35
N MET A 118 9.24 -21.42 2.61
CA MET A 118 8.96 -20.70 3.84
C MET A 118 8.18 -21.52 4.86
N GLU A 119 7.57 -22.63 4.42
CA GLU A 119 6.78 -23.54 5.23
C GLU A 119 7.47 -23.91 6.55
N GLY A 120 6.75 -23.74 7.66
CA GLY A 120 7.22 -24.07 9.01
C GLY A 120 8.21 -23.08 9.62
N LYS A 121 8.66 -22.04 8.90
CA LYS A 121 9.57 -21.03 9.46
C LYS A 121 8.83 -20.05 10.38
N THR A 122 9.48 -19.65 11.47
CA THR A 122 8.94 -18.65 12.39
C THR A 122 9.21 -17.22 11.91
N LEU A 123 8.21 -16.36 11.86
CA LEU A 123 8.36 -14.98 11.41
C LEU A 123 8.78 -14.02 12.54
N PRO A 124 9.48 -12.92 12.22
CA PRO A 124 10.11 -12.62 10.92
C PRO A 124 11.37 -13.46 10.65
N GLN A 125 11.88 -13.46 9.42
CA GLN A 125 13.08 -14.24 9.05
C GLN A 125 14.34 -13.40 8.85
N ILE A 126 14.23 -12.08 8.73
CA ILE A 126 15.36 -11.17 8.62
C ILE A 126 15.41 -10.21 9.81
N ASP A 127 16.59 -9.70 10.12
CA ASP A 127 16.79 -8.88 11.33
C ASP A 127 16.52 -7.39 11.10
N ARG A 128 16.68 -6.94 9.86
CA ARG A 128 16.58 -5.52 9.49
C ARG A 128 15.99 -5.37 8.09
N ILE A 129 15.13 -4.37 7.95
CA ILE A 129 14.68 -3.83 6.67
C ILE A 129 15.25 -2.40 6.55
N ASP A 130 15.95 -2.14 5.45
CA ASP A 130 16.48 -0.83 5.11
C ASP A 130 15.70 -0.24 3.94
N ILE A 131 14.87 0.75 4.22
CA ILE A 131 14.05 1.43 3.22
C ILE A 131 14.78 2.71 2.82
N GLN A 132 15.39 2.70 1.64
CA GLN A 132 16.06 3.87 1.07
C GLN A 132 15.06 4.67 0.22
N ILE A 133 14.99 5.98 0.48
CA ILE A 133 14.12 6.90 -0.26
C ILE A 133 14.94 7.44 -1.44
N ILE A 134 14.69 6.88 -2.64
CA ILE A 134 15.35 7.28 -3.88
C ILE A 134 14.27 7.66 -4.89
N GLU A 135 13.93 8.94 -4.95
CA GLU A 135 12.85 9.45 -5.82
C GLU A 135 13.21 9.34 -7.30
N GLU A 136 14.48 9.56 -7.63
CA GLU A 136 14.96 9.57 -9.00
C GLU A 136 15.16 8.14 -9.54
N ALA A 137 14.32 7.78 -10.51
CA ALA A 137 14.29 6.44 -11.08
C ALA A 137 15.64 5.96 -11.63
N GLN A 138 16.45 6.85 -12.23
CA GLN A 138 17.79 6.50 -12.74
C GLN A 138 18.74 6.12 -11.60
N SER A 139 18.68 6.84 -10.48
CA SER A 139 19.50 6.55 -9.30
C SER A 139 19.09 5.21 -8.69
N ALA A 140 17.78 4.98 -8.52
CA ALA A 140 17.25 3.72 -8.00
C ALA A 140 17.66 2.52 -8.88
N TRP A 141 17.56 2.67 -10.21
CA TRP A 141 17.98 1.66 -11.17
C TRP A 141 19.48 1.33 -11.07
N LEU A 142 20.35 2.34 -10.94
CA LEU A 142 21.78 2.13 -10.79
C LEU A 142 22.15 1.49 -9.45
N SER A 143 21.52 1.90 -8.35
CA SER A 143 21.76 1.31 -7.02
C SER A 143 21.35 -0.16 -6.98
N PHE A 144 20.19 -0.52 -7.54
CA PHE A 144 19.82 -1.92 -7.72
C PHE A 144 20.83 -2.67 -8.60
N GLY A 145 21.25 -2.05 -9.72
CA GLY A 145 22.27 -2.60 -10.61
C GLY A 145 23.62 -2.87 -9.94
N LYS A 146 23.96 -2.17 -8.85
CA LYS A 146 25.18 -2.37 -8.04
C LYS A 146 24.99 -3.33 -6.87
N GLY A 147 23.77 -3.80 -6.60
CA GLY A 147 23.45 -4.62 -5.43
C GLY A 147 23.30 -3.83 -4.13
N GLU A 148 23.05 -2.53 -4.21
CA GLU A 148 22.76 -1.67 -3.04
C GLU A 148 21.29 -1.77 -2.61
N LEU A 149 20.41 -2.31 -3.48
CA LEU A 149 19.00 -2.57 -3.23
C LEU A 149 18.68 -4.04 -3.55
N ASP A 150 17.92 -4.70 -2.67
CA ASP A 150 17.47 -6.09 -2.88
C ASP A 150 16.17 -6.17 -3.70
N ILE A 151 15.35 -5.11 -3.64
CA ILE A 151 14.04 -5.03 -4.31
C ILE A 151 13.94 -3.69 -5.01
N LEU A 152 13.47 -3.71 -6.27
CA LEU A 152 13.18 -2.52 -7.06
C LEU A 152 11.93 -2.77 -7.91
N GLY A 153 10.92 -1.91 -7.76
CA GLY A 153 9.86 -1.79 -8.76
C GLY A 153 10.45 -1.19 -10.03
N ILE A 154 10.32 -1.88 -11.17
CA ILE A 154 10.98 -1.47 -12.42
C ILE A 154 10.32 -0.18 -12.93
N PRO A 155 11.02 0.96 -12.96
CA PRO A 155 10.45 2.17 -13.53
C PRO A 155 10.24 1.98 -15.04
N ALA A 156 9.11 2.47 -15.57
CA ALA A 156 8.68 2.16 -16.94
C ALA A 156 9.77 2.41 -18.00
N GLN A 157 10.52 3.50 -17.88
CA GLN A 157 11.60 3.84 -18.82
C GLN A 157 12.77 2.83 -18.83
N PHE A 158 12.96 2.06 -17.76
CA PHE A 158 13.98 1.02 -17.66
C PHE A 158 13.44 -0.38 -17.96
N SER A 159 12.13 -0.55 -18.11
CA SER A 159 11.53 -1.83 -18.51
C SER A 159 12.19 -2.46 -19.74
N PRO A 160 12.55 -1.71 -20.81
CA PRO A 160 13.27 -2.30 -21.95
C PRO A 160 14.69 -2.82 -21.63
N LEU A 161 15.33 -2.31 -20.58
CA LEU A 161 16.65 -2.77 -20.09
C LEU A 161 16.55 -3.92 -19.10
N ALA A 162 15.42 -4.05 -18.39
CA ALA A 162 15.17 -5.15 -17.46
C ALA A 162 14.53 -6.36 -18.16
N LEU A 163 13.65 -6.09 -19.12
CA LEU A 163 12.72 -7.06 -19.70
C LEU A 163 12.91 -7.19 -21.22
N SER A 164 12.60 -8.39 -21.73
CA SER A 164 12.38 -8.68 -23.14
C SER A 164 10.93 -9.15 -23.30
N GLY A 165 10.04 -8.23 -23.66
CA GLY A 165 8.60 -8.46 -23.54
C GLY A 165 8.23 -8.71 -22.09
N ASP A 166 7.65 -9.87 -21.81
CA ASP A 166 7.19 -10.25 -20.48
C ASP A 166 8.22 -11.02 -19.65
N GLN A 167 9.43 -11.24 -20.15
CA GLN A 167 10.45 -12.05 -19.48
C GLN A 167 11.61 -11.19 -18.99
N LEU A 168 12.16 -11.52 -17.82
CA LEU A 168 13.39 -10.92 -17.33
C LEU A 168 14.54 -11.26 -18.30
N ARG A 169 15.38 -10.28 -18.65
CA ARG A 169 16.47 -10.53 -19.58
C ARG A 169 17.54 -11.47 -18.98
N PRO A 170 18.22 -12.30 -19.81
CA PRO A 170 19.14 -13.33 -19.32
C PRO A 170 20.30 -12.81 -18.46
N GLU A 171 20.78 -11.59 -18.70
CA GLU A 171 21.84 -10.97 -17.89
C GLU A 171 21.45 -10.78 -16.43
N TRP A 172 20.19 -10.46 -16.14
CA TRP A 172 19.68 -10.33 -14.79
C TRP A 172 19.47 -11.71 -14.15
N VAL A 173 18.94 -12.67 -14.91
CA VAL A 173 18.79 -14.06 -14.47
C VAL A 173 20.14 -14.66 -14.07
N ARG A 174 21.20 -14.46 -14.87
CA ARG A 174 22.56 -14.94 -14.55
C ARG A 174 23.14 -14.31 -13.29
N ARG A 175 22.66 -13.13 -12.89
CA ARG A 175 23.02 -12.46 -11.63
C ARG A 175 22.19 -12.93 -10.43
N GLY A 176 21.29 -13.90 -10.62
CA GLY A 176 20.42 -14.41 -9.56
C GLY A 176 19.20 -13.53 -9.27
N ILE A 177 18.89 -12.57 -10.14
CA ILE A 177 17.71 -11.71 -9.98
C ILE A 177 16.47 -12.44 -10.50
N HIS A 178 15.36 -12.26 -9.78
CA HIS A 178 14.06 -12.80 -10.12
C HIS A 178 13.07 -11.67 -10.39
N LEU A 179 12.17 -11.90 -11.33
CA LEU A 179 11.06 -11.00 -11.60
C LEU A 179 9.83 -11.53 -10.87
N ASP A 180 9.29 -10.71 -9.98
CA ASP A 180 7.92 -10.87 -9.48
C ASP A 180 7.02 -9.91 -10.25
N ARG A 181 5.84 -10.38 -10.65
CA ARG A 181 4.89 -9.61 -11.44
C ARG A 181 3.48 -9.86 -10.97
N ILE A 182 2.79 -8.77 -10.67
CA ILE A 182 1.39 -8.75 -10.31
C ILE A 182 0.64 -7.75 -11.19
N VAL A 183 -0.63 -8.02 -11.45
CA VAL A 183 -1.55 -6.97 -11.91
C VAL A 183 -1.89 -6.15 -10.67
N GLU A 184 -1.39 -4.93 -10.61
CA GLU A 184 -1.70 -4.03 -9.51
C GLU A 184 -3.21 -3.76 -9.52
N PRO A 185 -3.92 -3.85 -8.37
CA PRO A 185 -5.34 -3.56 -8.27
C PRO A 185 -5.59 -2.04 -8.28
N ALA A 186 -5.05 -1.37 -9.29
CA ALA A 186 -5.10 0.06 -9.50
C ALA A 186 -5.56 0.36 -10.93
N ILE A 187 -6.26 1.49 -11.10
CA ILE A 187 -6.65 2.00 -12.40
C ILE A 187 -6.08 3.39 -12.58
N ALA A 188 -5.41 3.61 -13.71
CA ALA A 188 -5.09 4.95 -14.19
C ALA A 188 -6.25 5.45 -15.03
N TYR A 189 -6.82 6.61 -14.68
CA TYR A 189 -7.92 7.20 -15.43
C TYR A 189 -7.81 8.72 -15.44
N TYR A 190 -8.35 9.32 -16.49
CA TYR A 190 -8.54 10.76 -16.58
C TYR A 190 -9.89 11.13 -15.99
N PHE A 191 -9.94 12.23 -15.26
CA PHE A 191 -11.19 12.78 -14.77
C PHE A 191 -11.29 14.27 -15.11
N ILE A 192 -12.53 14.76 -15.22
CA ILE A 192 -12.82 16.18 -15.41
C ILE A 192 -13.60 16.65 -14.19
N ASN A 193 -13.15 17.74 -13.59
CA ASN A 193 -13.85 18.38 -12.49
C ASN A 193 -15.24 18.87 -12.96
N GLN A 194 -16.30 18.37 -12.34
CA GLN A 194 -17.67 18.73 -12.71
C GLN A 194 -18.06 20.17 -12.31
N GLN A 195 -17.28 20.81 -11.44
CA GLN A 195 -17.45 22.21 -11.08
C GLN A 195 -16.70 23.17 -12.00
N ASP A 196 -15.88 22.64 -12.92
CA ASP A 196 -15.17 23.48 -13.87
C ASP A 196 -16.16 24.26 -14.75
N PRO A 197 -16.01 25.60 -14.88
CA PRO A 197 -16.98 26.42 -15.59
C PRO A 197 -17.05 26.12 -17.09
N LEU A 198 -15.97 25.61 -17.69
CA LEU A 198 -15.90 25.28 -19.10
C LEU A 198 -16.28 23.82 -19.36
N LEU A 199 -15.65 22.90 -18.65
CA LEU A 199 -15.71 21.46 -18.89
C LEU A 199 -16.76 20.74 -18.04
N GLY A 200 -17.18 21.31 -16.90
CA GLY A 200 -18.09 20.68 -15.94
C GLY A 200 -19.57 20.97 -16.19
N GLY A 201 -20.46 20.14 -15.63
CA GLY A 201 -21.92 20.32 -15.70
C GLY A 201 -22.61 19.49 -16.80
N MET A 202 -23.94 19.49 -16.80
CA MET A 202 -24.76 18.51 -17.53
C MET A 202 -25.40 19.03 -18.83
N ALA A 203 -25.09 20.26 -19.26
CA ALA A 203 -25.57 20.77 -20.54
C ALA A 203 -25.08 19.88 -21.71
N PRO A 204 -25.92 19.59 -22.72
CA PRO A 204 -25.56 18.67 -23.81
C PRO A 204 -24.23 19.01 -24.52
N ALA A 205 -23.98 20.30 -24.79
CA ALA A 205 -22.74 20.75 -25.41
C ALA A 205 -21.49 20.43 -24.57
N LYS A 206 -21.59 20.53 -23.24
CA LYS A 206 -20.49 20.21 -22.32
C LYS A 206 -20.26 18.71 -22.21
N ILE A 207 -21.33 17.91 -22.19
CA ILE A 207 -21.23 16.45 -22.27
C ILE A 207 -20.54 16.04 -23.58
N ALA A 208 -20.95 16.62 -24.70
CA ALA A 208 -20.35 16.35 -26.01
C ALA A 208 -18.86 16.73 -26.04
N LEU A 209 -18.49 17.88 -25.47
CA LEU A 209 -17.09 18.30 -25.36
C LEU A 209 -16.25 17.31 -24.54
N ARG A 210 -16.72 16.91 -23.35
CA ARG A 210 -15.99 15.92 -22.52
C ARG A 210 -15.83 14.58 -23.24
N ARG A 211 -16.86 14.12 -23.94
CA ARG A 211 -16.79 12.89 -24.76
C ARG A 211 -15.76 13.04 -25.88
N ALA A 212 -15.73 14.18 -26.58
CA ALA A 212 -14.75 14.44 -27.63
C ALA A 212 -13.31 14.41 -27.09
N ILE A 213 -13.06 15.01 -25.92
CA ILE A 213 -11.74 14.99 -25.25
C ILE A 213 -11.32 13.55 -24.95
N PHE A 214 -12.17 12.75 -24.30
CA PHE A 214 -11.82 11.37 -23.94
C PHE A 214 -11.69 10.46 -25.16
N LEU A 215 -12.51 10.65 -26.21
CA LEU A 215 -12.39 9.90 -27.47
C LEU A 215 -11.12 10.23 -28.26
N ALA A 216 -10.54 11.42 -28.05
CA ALA A 216 -9.29 11.82 -28.67
C ALA A 216 -8.05 11.22 -27.98
N MET A 217 -8.21 10.63 -26.79
CA MET A 217 -7.12 9.96 -26.09
C MET A 217 -6.83 8.60 -26.73
N ASN A 218 -5.54 8.30 -26.94
CA ASN A 218 -5.09 7.02 -27.46
C ASN A 218 -4.40 6.21 -26.36
N ASP A 219 -5.21 5.46 -25.60
CA ASP A 219 -4.72 4.63 -24.49
C ASP A 219 -3.71 3.58 -24.96
N GLY A 220 -3.88 3.02 -26.16
CA GLY A 220 -2.95 2.04 -26.72
C GLY A 220 -1.55 2.63 -26.94
N GLU A 221 -1.48 3.86 -27.48
CA GLU A 221 -0.21 4.56 -27.62
C GLU A 221 0.38 4.99 -26.28
N MET A 222 -0.46 5.40 -25.31
CA MET A 222 -0.02 5.69 -23.95
C MET A 222 0.66 4.47 -23.31
N MET A 223 -0.02 3.32 -23.33
CA MET A 223 0.51 2.06 -22.78
C MET A 223 1.80 1.62 -23.50
N ARG A 224 1.88 1.81 -24.82
CA ARG A 224 3.04 1.43 -25.61
C ARG A 224 4.24 2.35 -25.36
N VAL A 225 4.03 3.67 -25.34
CA VAL A 225 5.09 4.67 -25.32
C VAL A 225 5.49 5.08 -23.92
N ILE A 226 4.53 5.29 -23.01
CA ILE A 226 4.79 5.75 -21.64
C ILE A 226 5.03 4.55 -20.73
N ASP A 227 4.10 3.59 -20.68
CA ASP A 227 4.22 2.42 -19.79
C ASP A 227 5.15 1.33 -20.35
N LYS A 228 5.68 1.50 -21.57
CA LYS A 228 6.54 0.52 -22.26
C LYS A 228 5.95 -0.89 -22.30
N GLY A 229 4.63 -0.98 -22.50
CA GLY A 229 3.89 -2.23 -22.53
C GLY A 229 3.71 -2.90 -21.16
N GLN A 230 4.00 -2.20 -20.05
CA GLN A 230 3.84 -2.71 -18.68
C GLN A 230 2.49 -2.31 -18.06
N ALA A 231 1.50 -2.00 -18.91
CA ALA A 231 0.13 -1.75 -18.52
C ALA A 231 -0.81 -2.65 -19.33
N ILE A 232 -1.98 -2.95 -18.78
CA ILE A 232 -3.04 -3.68 -19.47
C ILE A 232 -4.30 -2.81 -19.55
N ARG A 233 -5.06 -2.99 -20.64
CA ARG A 233 -6.34 -2.29 -20.78
C ARG A 233 -7.33 -2.91 -19.81
N MET A 234 -8.02 -2.08 -19.04
CA MET A 234 -9.12 -2.53 -18.21
C MET A 234 -10.25 -3.07 -19.09
N THR A 235 -10.61 -4.34 -18.88
CA THR A 235 -11.77 -4.98 -19.51
C THR A 235 -12.87 -5.14 -18.46
N TYR A 236 -14.04 -4.56 -18.73
CA TYR A 236 -15.26 -4.74 -17.94
C TYR A 236 -16.08 -5.91 -18.48
#